data_AF-A0A453CS23-F1
#
_entry.id   AF-A0A453CS23-F1
#
_cell.length_a   1.000
_cell.length_b   1.000
_cell.length_c   1.000
_cell.angle_alpha   90.00
_cell.angle_beta   90.00
_cell.angle_gamma   90.00
#
_symmetry.space_group_name_H-M   'P 1'
#
loop_
_entity.id
_entity.type
_entity.pdbx_description
1 polymer ?
#
loop_
_entity_poly.entity_id
_entity_poly.type
_entity_poly.pdbx_seq_one_letter_code
_entity_poly.pdbx_strand_id
1 'polypeptide(L)' 'MSCLKDVPTLRGDNYTEWRKKVDLAFVCAEVDWVVNEPQPVRPTEPVREATDDDAVWEKKKKDHAPVEMLYSIENQK' A
#
# COMPACT_ATOMS: atom_id res chain seq x y z
N MET A 1 17.67 7.34 16.67
CA MET A 1 17.10 6.81 17.92
C MET A 1 16.03 5.80 17.52
N SER A 2 16.21 4.50 17.78
CA SER A 2 15.26 3.48 17.30
C SER A 2 14.18 3.23 18.35
N CYS A 3 13.04 3.89 18.20
CA CYS A 3 11.90 3.91 19.13
C CYS A 3 11.21 2.54 19.25
N LEU A 4 11.40 1.67 18.26
CA LEU A 4 10.93 0.28 18.25
C LEU A 4 11.46 -0.53 19.43
N LYS A 5 12.70 -0.26 19.87
CA LYS A 5 13.32 -0.99 21.00
C LYS A 5 12.65 -0.68 22.34
N ASP A 6 11.94 0.45 22.43
CA ASP A 6 11.30 0.92 23.65
C ASP A 6 9.85 0.43 23.79
N VAL A 7 9.29 -0.19 22.75
CA VAL A 7 7.94 -0.79 22.75
C VAL A 7 7.96 -2.06 23.62
N PRO A 8 7.24 -2.10 24.75
CA PRO A 8 7.19 -3.28 25.59
C PRO A 8 6.40 -4.40 24.90
N THR A 9 6.57 -5.64 25.33
CA THR A 9 5.67 -6.72 24.92
C THR A 9 4.24 -6.45 25.42
N LEU A 10 3.24 -6.67 24.58
CA LEU A 10 1.83 -6.53 24.96
C LEU A 10 1.46 -7.58 26.02
N ARG A 11 0.80 -7.11 27.08
CA ARG A 11 0.26 -7.90 28.19
C ARG A 11 -1.13 -7.37 28.54
N GLY A 12 -1.90 -8.18 29.27
CA GLY A 12 -3.27 -7.80 29.64
C GLY A 12 -3.38 -6.54 30.52
N ASP A 13 -2.29 -6.16 31.20
CA ASP A 13 -2.23 -5.05 32.15
C ASP A 13 -1.63 -3.76 31.57
N ASN A 14 -1.11 -3.77 30.33
CA ASN A 14 -0.30 -2.67 29.80
C ASN A 14 -0.79 -2.08 28.47
N TYR A 15 -2.02 -2.41 28.02
CA TYR A 15 -2.53 -2.03 26.70
C TYR A 15 -2.39 -0.53 26.39
N THR A 16 -2.77 0.35 27.32
CA THR A 16 -2.72 1.81 27.11
C THR A 16 -1.30 2.32 26.88
N GLU A 17 -0.33 1.85 27.67
CA GLU A 17 1.08 2.26 27.53
C GLU A 17 1.75 1.61 26.32
N TRP A 18 1.39 0.36 26.04
CA TRP A 18 1.81 -0.33 24.82
C TRP A 18 1.37 0.45 23.57
N ARG A 19 0.09 0.84 23.50
CA ARG A 19 -0.47 1.55 22.36
C ARG A 19 0.23 2.88 22.10
N LYS A 20 0.44 3.70 23.14
CA LYS A 20 1.16 4.99 23.02
C LYS A 20 2.57 4.83 22.44
N LYS A 21 3.30 3.79 22.88
CA LYS A 21 4.67 3.55 22.44
C LYS A 21 4.74 3.02 21.00
N VAL A 22 3.77 2.19 20.61
CA VAL A 22 3.61 1.77 19.21
C VAL A 22 3.30 2.96 18.31
N ASP A 23 2.34 3.81 18.70
CA ASP A 23 1.98 5.01 17.95
C ASP A 23 3.20 5.96 17.83
N LEU A 24 3.95 6.18 18.92
CA LEU A 24 5.19 6.97 18.90
C LEU A 24 6.25 6.36 17.98
N ALA A 25 6.40 5.03 17.97
CA ALA A 25 7.35 4.35 17.10
C ALA A 25 7.00 4.53 15.62
N PHE A 26 5.70 4.50 15.26
CA PHE A 26 5.24 4.81 13.91
C PHE A 26 5.53 6.26 13.51
N VAL A 27 5.25 7.23 14.39
CA VAL A 27 5.55 8.65 14.16
C VAL A 27 7.05 8.88 13.96
N CYS A 28 7.90 8.32 14.83
CA CYS A 28 9.34 8.48 14.74
C CYS A 28 9.97 7.76 13.54
N ALA A 29 9.29 6.76 12.99
CA ALA A 29 9.72 6.07 11.76
C ALA A 29 9.17 6.75 10.49
N GLU A 30 8.34 7.79 10.62
CA GLU A 30 7.61 8.42 9.51
C GLU A 30 6.70 7.44 8.75
N VAL A 31 6.20 6.41 9.45
CA VAL A 31 5.35 5.33 8.88
C VAL A 31 3.89 5.46 9.36
N ASP A 32 3.50 6.62 9.91
CA ASP A 32 2.10 6.93 10.28
C ASP A 32 1.14 6.77 9.09
N TRP A 33 1.62 7.08 7.87
CA TRP A 33 0.85 6.89 6.64
C TRP A 33 0.40 5.44 6.42
N VAL A 34 1.16 4.41 6.84
CA VAL A 34 0.78 2.99 6.66
C VAL A 34 -0.50 2.64 7.42
N VAL A 35 -0.81 3.35 8.50
CA VAL A 35 -2.04 3.11 9.28
C VAL A 35 -3.27 3.76 8.62
N ASN A 36 -3.07 4.84 7.86
CA ASN A 36 -4.15 5.68 7.35
C ASN A 36 -4.36 5.56 5.83
N GLU A 37 -3.30 5.25 5.07
CA GLU A 37 -3.36 5.11 3.62
C GLU A 37 -3.74 3.68 3.22
N PRO A 38 -4.80 3.50 2.41
CA PRO A 38 -5.13 2.19 1.89
C PRO A 38 -4.04 1.71 0.93
N GLN A 39 -3.73 0.42 0.97
CA GLN A 39 -2.82 -0.18 0.01
C GLN A 39 -3.36 0.02 -1.42
N PRO A 40 -2.53 0.45 -2.39
CA PRO A 40 -2.92 0.56 -3.78
C PRO A 40 -3.48 -0.78 -4.29
N VAL A 41 -4.61 -0.74 -4.98
CA VAL A 41 -5.23 -1.94 -5.55
C VAL A 41 -4.55 -2.26 -6.88
N ARG A 42 -4.13 -3.52 -7.05
CA ARG A 42 -3.54 -3.97 -8.31
C ARG A 42 -4.54 -3.78 -9.45
N PRO A 43 -4.15 -3.10 -10.55
CA PRO A 43 -5.04 -2.95 -11.68
C PRO A 43 -5.37 -4.32 -12.28
N THR A 44 -6.58 -4.44 -12.82
CA THR A 44 -6.98 -5.67 -13.49
C THR A 44 -6.30 -5.74 -14.85
N GLU A 45 -5.62 -6.85 -15.12
CA GLU A 45 -4.98 -7.07 -16.42
C GLU A 45 -6.05 -7.05 -17.53
N PRO A 46 -5.79 -6.36 -18.66
CA PRO A 46 -6.72 -6.30 -19.76
C PRO A 46 -6.91 -7.70 -20.35
N VAL A 47 -8.16 -8.07 -20.58
CA VAL A 47 -8.53 -9.33 -21.22
C VAL A 47 -9.08 -9.02 -22.60
N ARG A 48 -8.62 -9.76 -23.61
CA ARG A 48 -9.16 -9.64 -24.97
C ARG A 48 -10.50 -10.35 -25.05
N GLU A 49 -11.54 -9.62 -25.41
CA GLU A 49 -12.88 -10.15 -25.60
C GLU A 49 -13.06 -10.71 -27.02
N ALA A 50 -14.05 -11.59 -27.21
CA ALA A 50 -14.36 -12.16 -28.53
C ALA A 50 -14.83 -11.10 -29.54
N THR A 51 -15.34 -9.97 -29.07
CA THR A 51 -15.77 -8.83 -29.89
C THR A 51 -14.65 -7.82 -30.17
N ASP A 52 -13.47 -7.98 -29.56
CA ASP A 52 -12.36 -7.06 -29.73
C ASP A 52 -11.63 -7.34 -31.06
N ASP A 53 -11.75 -6.41 -32.00
CA ASP A 53 -10.81 -6.32 -33.11
C ASP A 53 -9.40 -5.90 -32.62
N ASP A 54 -8.41 -6.01 -33.50
CA ASP A 54 -7.02 -5.72 -33.13
C ASP A 54 -6.81 -4.25 -32.70
N ALA A 55 -7.57 -3.31 -33.26
CA ALA A 55 -7.44 -1.91 -32.91
C ALA A 55 -8.00 -1.63 -31.51
N VAL A 56 -9.13 -2.25 -31.16
CA VAL A 56 -9.72 -2.21 -29.82
C VAL A 56 -8.79 -2.85 -28.81
N TRP A 57 -8.18 -3.99 -29.15
CA TRP A 57 -7.24 -4.67 -28.27
C TRP A 57 -5.97 -3.86 -28.01
N GLU A 58 -5.36 -3.28 -29.04
CA GLU A 58 -4.17 -2.43 -28.89
C GLU A 58 -4.47 -1.16 -28.09
N LYS A 59 -5.67 -0.59 -28.24
CA LYS A 59 -6.11 0.52 -27.41
C LYS A 59 -6.23 0.13 -25.93
N LYS A 60 -6.85 -1.03 -25.61
CA LYS A 60 -6.96 -1.53 -24.23
C LYS A 60 -5.58 -1.66 -23.56
N LYS A 61 -4.58 -2.20 -24.27
CA LYS A 61 -3.20 -2.30 -23.76
C LYS A 61 -2.59 -0.92 -23.50
N LYS A 62 -2.73 -0.01 -24.47
CA LYS A 62 -2.17 1.34 -24.37
C LYS A 62 -2.77 2.13 -23.21
N ASP A 63 -4.07 2.00 -23.00
CA ASP A 63 -4.79 2.67 -21.92
C ASP A 63 -4.46 2.06 -20.54
N HIS A 64 -4.10 0.76 -20.48
CA HIS A 64 -3.70 0.08 -19.25
C HIS A 64 -2.25 0.40 -18.80
N ALA A 65 -1.32 0.59 -19.74
CA ALA A 65 0.09 0.89 -19.45
C ALA A 65 0.34 2.02 -18.43
N PRO A 66 -0.31 3.20 -18.50
CA PRO A 66 -0.10 4.25 -17.51
C PRO A 66 -0.64 3.87 -16.12
N VAL A 67 -1.70 3.06 -16.04
CA VAL A 67 -2.29 2.64 -14.76
C VAL A 67 -1.37 1.65 -14.04
N GLU A 68 -0.78 0.69 -14.76
CA GLU A 68 0.24 -0.21 -14.21
C GLU A 68 1.50 0.52 -13.74
N MET A 69 1.92 1.53 -14.50
CA MET A 69 3.07 2.36 -14.13
C MET A 69 2.81 3.14 -12.84
N LEU A 70 1.62 3.75 -12.70
CA LEU A 70 1.22 4.46 -11.47
C LEU A 70 1.20 3.52 -10.27
N TYR A 71 0.56 2.35 -10.40
CA TYR A 71 0.53 1.33 -9.35
C TYR A 71 1.94 0.88 -8.92
N SER A 72 2.85 0.70 -9.89
CA SER A 72 4.23 0.30 -9.62
C SER A 72 5.01 1.38 -8.84
N ILE A 73 4.81 2.66 -9.18
CA ILE A 73 5.43 3.79 -8.49
C ILE A 73 4.90 3.91 -7.05
N GLU A 74 3.59 3.74 -6.86
CA GLU A 74 2.96 3.83 -5.55
C GLU A 74 3.41 2.71 -4.60
N ASN A 75 3.60 1.50 -5.12
CA ASN A 75 4.07 0.35 -4.34
C ASN A 75 5.60 0.24 -4.17
N GLN A 76 6.38 1.13 -4.78
CA GLN A 76 7.83 1.20 -4.58
C GLN A 76 8.24 2.14 -3.43
N LYS A 77 7.28 2.85 -2.82
CA LYS A 77 7.49 3.73 -1.66
C LYS A 77 7.52 2.93 -0.35
#